data_AF-C7N214-F1
#
_entry.id   AF-C7N214-F1
#
_cell.length_a   1.000
_cell.length_b   1.000
_cell.length_c   1.000
_cell.angle_alpha   90.00
_cell.angle_beta   90.00
_cell.angle_gamma   90.00
#
_symmetry.space_group_name_H-M   'P 1'
#
loop_
_entity.id
_entity.type
_entity.pdbx_description
1 polymer ?
#
loop_
_entity_poly.entity_id
_entity_poly.type
_entity_poly.pdbx_seq_one_letter_code
_entity_poly.pdbx_strand_id
1 'polypeptide(L)'
;MSGGTGRASVASPTWIDIDEDGTMTATIVWSSPNYDLMIVDGTEYYPVNTSGNSVFEIPVSALDEDLAVQAETTAMSQPHLIDYTLRFDSDSLS
;
A
#
# COMPACT_ATOMS: atom_id res chain seq x y z
N MET A 1 6.62 6.29 -3.00
CA MET A 1 6.20 5.17 -3.89
C MET A 1 6.81 5.35 -5.26
N SER A 2 7.30 4.27 -5.84
CA SER A 2 7.74 4.18 -7.24
C SER A 2 7.20 2.89 -7.88
N GLY A 3 7.20 2.82 -9.22
CA GLY A 3 6.71 1.65 -9.97
C GLY A 3 5.47 1.92 -10.81
N GLY A 4 4.96 0.88 -11.46
CA GLY A 4 3.86 0.95 -12.41
C GLY A 4 4.08 1.89 -13.61
N THR A 5 3.00 2.47 -14.12
CA THR A 5 3.02 3.37 -15.31
C THR A 5 3.20 4.84 -14.96
N GLY A 6 3.42 5.18 -13.68
CA GLY A 6 3.54 6.55 -13.18
C GLY A 6 2.21 7.31 -13.02
N ARG A 7 1.06 6.67 -13.25
CA ARG A 7 -0.27 7.29 -13.07
C ARG A 7 -0.89 7.05 -11.70
N ALA A 8 -0.43 6.04 -10.98
CA ALA A 8 -0.93 5.70 -9.66
C ALA A 8 -0.07 6.36 -8.59
N SER A 9 -0.71 6.82 -7.51
CA SER A 9 -0.04 7.28 -6.30
C SER A 9 -0.74 6.75 -5.07
N VAL A 10 -0.03 6.73 -3.94
CA VAL A 10 -0.61 6.52 -2.61
C VAL A 10 -0.51 7.84 -1.83
N ALA A 11 -1.43 8.05 -0.90
CA ALA A 11 -1.40 9.22 -0.01
C ALA A 11 -0.11 9.22 0.81
N SER A 12 0.50 10.40 0.94
CA SER A 12 1.70 10.63 1.74
C SER A 12 1.60 12.03 2.37
N PRO A 13 1.88 12.20 3.68
CA PRO A 13 2.27 11.15 4.63
C PRO A 13 1.15 10.11 4.85
N THR A 14 1.55 8.91 5.26
CA THR A 14 0.65 7.79 5.56
C THR A 14 0.56 7.60 7.07
N TRP A 15 -0.53 7.00 7.54
CA TRP A 15 -0.64 6.58 8.93
C TRP A 15 0.10 5.24 9.14
N ILE A 16 0.80 5.11 10.27
CA ILE A 16 1.38 3.86 10.75
C ILE A 16 0.90 3.66 12.19
N ASP A 17 0.32 2.50 12.46
CA ASP A 17 -0.03 2.04 13.81
C ASP A 17 1.02 1.05 14.30
N ILE A 18 1.38 1.13 15.59
CA ILE A 18 2.34 0.23 16.22
C ILE A 18 1.63 -0.45 17.39
N ASP A 19 1.50 -1.77 17.31
CA ASP A 19 0.86 -2.55 18.37
C ASP A 19 1.79 -2.81 19.59
N GLU A 20 1.25 -3.48 20.61
CA GLU A 20 1.99 -3.80 21.85
C GLU A 20 3.19 -4.75 21.63
N ASP A 21 3.17 -5.53 20.55
CA ASP A 21 4.24 -6.47 20.16
C ASP A 21 5.29 -5.82 19.23
N GLY A 22 5.07 -4.56 18.84
CA GLY A 22 5.95 -3.79 17.97
C GLY A 22 5.68 -3.98 16.47
N THR A 23 4.56 -4.59 16.09
CA THR A 23 4.17 -4.74 14.68
C THR A 23 3.72 -3.40 14.13
N MET A 24 4.36 -2.95 13.06
CA MET A 24 3.99 -1.73 12.35
C MET A 24 2.98 -2.06 11.24
N THR A 25 1.84 -1.39 11.22
CA THR A 25 0.82 -1.52 10.16
C THR A 25 0.58 -0.16 9.50
N ALA A 26 0.76 -0.08 8.17
CA ALA A 26 0.54 1.14 7.40
C ALA A 26 -0.83 1.17 6.71
N THR A 27 -1.50 2.33 6.75
CA THR A 27 -2.77 2.58 6.03
C THR A 27 -2.51 3.15 4.64
N ILE A 28 -2.52 2.32 3.61
CA ILE A 28 -2.24 2.71 2.22
C ILE A 28 -3.52 3.17 1.52
N VAL A 29 -3.63 4.46 1.25
CA VAL A 29 -4.74 5.03 0.47
C VAL A 29 -4.30 5.28 -0.97
N TRP A 30 -4.85 4.54 -1.92
CA TRP A 30 -4.56 4.72 -3.34
C TRP A 30 -5.21 5.99 -3.91
N SER A 31 -4.74 6.45 -5.07
CA SER A 31 -5.33 7.57 -5.81
C SER A 31 -6.61 7.19 -6.59
N SER A 32 -7.07 5.95 -6.49
CA SER A 32 -8.18 5.37 -7.25
C SER A 32 -8.95 4.36 -6.39
N PRO A 33 -10.27 4.21 -6.59
CA PRO A 33 -11.09 3.15 -5.96
C PRO A 33 -10.94 1.77 -6.61
N ASN A 34 -10.21 1.67 -7.71
CA ASN A 34 -10.16 0.47 -8.55
C ASN A 34 -8.95 -0.42 -8.23
N TYR A 35 -8.53 -0.48 -6.96
CA TYR A 35 -7.55 -1.43 -6.48
C TYR A 35 -8.23 -2.43 -5.56
N ASP A 36 -8.09 -3.71 -5.87
CA ASP A 36 -8.88 -4.78 -5.24
C ASP A 36 -8.02 -5.75 -4.41
N LEU A 37 -6.71 -5.75 -4.66
CA LEU A 37 -5.75 -6.64 -4.00
C LEU A 37 -4.39 -5.96 -3.88
N MET A 38 -3.74 -6.11 -2.73
CA MET A 38 -2.31 -5.91 -2.57
C MET A 38 -1.65 -7.21 -2.15
N ILE A 39 -0.44 -7.46 -2.63
CA ILE A 39 0.40 -8.59 -2.24
C ILE A 39 1.69 -8.07 -1.63
N VAL A 40 1.96 -8.46 -0.40
CA VAL A 40 3.18 -8.08 0.35
C VAL A 40 3.81 -9.37 0.87
N ASP A 41 5.07 -9.62 0.50
CA ASP A 41 5.79 -10.86 0.84
C ASP A 41 5.00 -12.15 0.54
N GLY A 42 4.23 -12.14 -0.55
CA GLY A 42 3.38 -13.26 -0.97
C GLY A 42 2.05 -13.40 -0.22
N THR A 43 1.76 -12.50 0.72
CA THR A 43 0.50 -12.45 1.46
C THR A 43 -0.48 -11.48 0.82
N GLU A 44 -1.73 -11.90 0.66
CA GLU A 44 -2.81 -11.11 0.07
C GLU A 44 -3.49 -10.21 1.11
N TYR A 45 -3.73 -8.95 0.73
CA TYR A 45 -4.44 -7.94 1.50
C TYR A 45 -5.56 -7.32 0.66
N TYR A 46 -6.74 -7.19 1.24
CA TYR A 46 -7.93 -6.65 0.58
C TYR A 46 -8.30 -5.27 1.14
N PRO A 47 -9.02 -4.43 0.39
CA PRO A 47 -9.42 -3.11 0.88
C PRO A 47 -10.25 -3.19 2.17
N VAL A 48 -9.96 -2.33 3.14
CA VAL A 48 -10.69 -2.25 4.41
C VAL A 48 -11.92 -1.33 4.33
N ASN A 49 -12.09 -0.61 3.23
CA ASN A 49 -13.19 0.32 2.98
C ASN A 49 -14.09 -0.11 1.82
N THR A 50 -15.33 0.36 1.83
CA THR A 50 -16.34 0.08 0.79
C THR A 50 -16.69 1.30 -0.07
N SER A 51 -16.10 2.46 0.20
CA SER A 51 -16.37 3.71 -0.53
C SER A 51 -15.17 4.65 -0.54
N GLY A 52 -15.08 5.51 -1.55
CA GLY A 52 -13.89 6.33 -1.79
C GLY A 52 -12.76 5.53 -2.43
N ASN A 53 -11.55 6.08 -2.42
CA ASN A 53 -10.39 5.38 -2.97
C ASN A 53 -10.05 4.13 -2.15
N SER A 54 -9.42 3.14 -2.75
CA SER A 54 -9.08 1.89 -2.07
C SER A 54 -8.08 2.14 -0.94
N VAL A 55 -8.39 1.64 0.25
CA VAL A 55 -7.58 1.73 1.46
C VAL A 55 -7.19 0.31 1.88
N PHE A 56 -5.90 0.10 2.09
CA PHE A 56 -5.36 -1.17 2.56
C PHE A 56 -4.62 -0.98 3.89
N GLU A 57 -4.56 -2.02 4.70
CA GLU A 57 -3.70 -2.11 5.88
C GLU A 57 -2.69 -3.22 5.63
N ILE A 58 -1.40 -2.87 5.60
CA ILE A 58 -0.30 -3.80 5.31
C ILE A 58 0.78 -3.71 6.39
N PRO A 59 1.49 -4.81 6.69
CA PRO A 59 2.63 -4.77 7.60
C PRO A 59 3.78 -3.98 6.99
N VAL A 60 4.52 -3.28 7.84
CA VAL A 60 5.79 -2.63 7.49
C VAL A 60 6.90 -3.43 8.17
N SER A 61 7.69 -4.15 7.36
CA SER A 61 8.76 -5.02 7.86
C SER A 61 10.02 -4.24 8.28
N ALA A 62 10.27 -3.07 7.67
CA ALA A 62 11.39 -2.19 7.99
C ALA A 62 11.08 -0.74 7.60
N LEU A 63 11.69 0.20 8.34
CA LEU A 63 11.73 1.63 8.00
C LEU A 63 13.01 1.94 7.21
N ASP A 64 12.99 3.00 6.41
CA ASP A 64 14.11 3.45 5.57
C ASP A 64 14.64 2.43 4.56
N GLU A 65 13.87 1.38 4.33
CA GLU A 65 14.12 0.31 3.36
C GLU A 65 12.99 0.25 2.32
N ASP A 66 13.33 -0.26 1.15
CA ASP A 66 12.40 -0.42 0.04
C ASP A 66 11.55 -1.68 0.25
N LEU A 67 10.24 -1.50 0.43
CA LEU A 67 9.25 -2.58 0.51
C LEU A 67 8.66 -2.84 -0.88
N ALA A 68 8.96 -4.00 -1.44
CA ALA A 68 8.33 -4.46 -2.68
C ALA A 68 6.89 -4.90 -2.40
N VAL A 69 5.95 -4.39 -3.20
CA VAL A 69 4.54 -4.77 -3.14
C VAL A 69 4.00 -4.97 -4.56
N GLN A 70 2.96 -5.77 -4.69
CA GLN A 70 2.17 -5.84 -5.93
C GLN A 70 0.76 -5.34 -5.64
N ALA A 71 0.14 -4.66 -6.60
CA ALA A 71 -1.23 -4.22 -6.48
C ALA A 71 -2.03 -4.53 -7.75
N GLU A 72 -3.19 -5.15 -7.58
CA GLU A 72 -4.12 -5.46 -8.66
C GLU A 72 -5.09 -4.30 -8.86
N THR A 73 -5.24 -3.86 -10.11
CA THR A 73 -6.25 -2.88 -10.50
C THR A 73 -7.21 -3.41 -11.56
N THR A 74 -8.50 -3.12 -11.40
CA THR A 74 -9.58 -3.46 -12.35
C THR A 74 -10.04 -2.29 -13.21
N ALA A 75 -9.36 -1.13 -13.11
CA ALA A 75 -9.73 0.11 -13.81
C ALA A 75 -9.77 0.01 -15.34
N MET A 76 -9.17 -1.02 -15.94
CA MET A 76 -8.96 -1.15 -17.39
C MET A 76 -9.77 -2.29 -18.03
N SER A 77 -10.91 -2.67 -17.45
CA SER A 77 -11.79 -3.76 -17.94
C SER A 77 -11.18 -5.17 -17.87
N GLN A 78 -9.92 -5.29 -17.47
CA GLN A 78 -9.24 -6.53 -17.09
C GLN A 78 -8.40 -6.27 -15.84
N PRO A 79 -8.29 -7.25 -14.92
CA PRO A 79 -7.36 -7.17 -13.80
C PRO A 79 -5.91 -7.08 -14.27
N HIS A 80 -5.15 -6.15 -13.68
CA HIS A 80 -3.70 -6.02 -13.88
C HIS A 80 -2.98 -5.99 -12.55
N LEU A 81 -2.13 -6.98 -12.30
CA LEU A 81 -1.19 -6.98 -11.18
C LEU A 81 0.06 -6.19 -11.57
N ILE A 82 0.42 -5.19 -10.77
CA ILE A 82 1.50 -4.25 -11.06
C ILE A 82 2.47 -4.20 -9.87
N ASP A 83 3.76 -4.26 -10.15
CA ASP A 83 4.82 -4.12 -9.15
C ASP A 83 5.05 -2.65 -8.76
N TYR A 84 5.17 -2.42 -7.46
CA TYR A 84 5.49 -1.13 -6.85
C TYR A 84 6.54 -1.30 -5.74
N THR A 85 7.17 -0.18 -5.39
CA THR A 85 8.05 -0.05 -4.23
C THR A 85 7.51 1.04 -3.33
N LEU A 86 7.28 0.69 -2.06
CA LEU A 86 6.95 1.60 -0.98
C LEU A 86 8.18 1.81 -0.11
N ARG A 87 8.29 2.99 0.49
CA ARG A 87 9.34 3.34 1.43
C ARG A 87 8.71 4.17 2.54
N PHE A 88 8.98 3.78 3.78
CA PHE A 88 8.46 4.44 4.98
C PHE A 88 9.64 5.06 5.70
N ASP A 89 9.75 6.39 5.65
CA ASP A 89 10.89 7.10 6.23
C ASP A 89 10.69 7.27 7.74
N SER A 90 11.67 6.85 8.55
CA SER A 90 11.58 6.94 10.01
C SER A 90 11.49 8.38 10.51
N ASP A 91 12.06 9.33 9.77
CA ASP A 91 11.98 10.78 10.04
C ASP A 91 10.53 11.33 10.02
N SER A 92 9.58 10.59 9.43
CA SER A 92 8.17 10.98 9.38
C SER A 92 7.35 10.51 10.59
N LEU A 93 7.93 9.67 11.45
CA LEU A 93 7.34 9.21 12.70
C LEU A 93 7.69 10.19 13.83
N SER A 94 6.97 11.32 13.89
CA SER A 94 7.13 12.35 14.93
C SER A 94 6.11 12.25 16.05
#